data_AF-A0A967HIB3-F1
#
_entry.id   AF-A0A967HIB3-F1
#
_cell.length_a   1.000
_cell.length_b   1.000
_cell.length_c   1.000
_cell.angle_alpha   90.00
_cell.angle_beta   90.00
_cell.angle_gamma   90.00
#
_symmetry.space_group_name_H-M   'P 1'
#
loop_
_entity.id
_entity.type
_entity.pdbx_description
1 polymer ?
#
loop_
_entity_poly.entity_id
_entity_poly.type
_entity_poly.pdbx_seq_one_letter_code
_entity_poly.pdbx_strand_id
1 'polypeptide(L)'
;MTGGPTEAGRPDAGGGPIVGPARGSLVAAGGGALGPEIWERFVALAGGDTSRIVVVPTAGTGPEPSGARAVAALEAAGASRVVVLHTRDAGVADTDSFAAPLRSATGVWFPGGRQWRLVEAYAGTRTLAEV
;
A
#
# COMPACT_ATOMS: atom_id res chain seq x y z
N MET A 1 17.09 -4.12 53.40
CA MET A 1 17.84 -3.74 52.18
C MET A 1 17.20 -4.48 51.02
N THR A 2 16.15 -3.89 50.45
CA THR A 2 15.28 -4.49 49.44
C THR A 2 15.91 -4.27 48.07
N GLY A 3 16.43 -5.34 47.44
CA GLY A 3 16.90 -5.29 46.06
C GLY A 3 15.72 -5.10 45.12
N GLY A 4 15.74 -4.02 44.35
CA GLY A 4 14.73 -3.73 43.32
C GLY A 4 14.79 -4.74 42.17
N PRO A 5 13.69 -4.91 41.42
CA PRO A 5 13.66 -5.80 40.27
C PRO A 5 14.54 -5.23 39.14
N THR A 6 15.40 -6.08 38.60
CA THR A 6 16.24 -5.82 37.42
C THR A 6 15.35 -5.43 36.24
N GLU A 7 15.53 -4.20 35.75
CA GLU A 7 14.87 -3.70 34.54
C GLU A 7 15.34 -4.56 33.35
N ALA A 8 14.45 -5.39 32.82
CA ALA A 8 14.71 -6.13 31.58
C ALA A 8 14.97 -5.09 30.47
N GLY A 9 16.14 -5.20 29.85
CA GLY A 9 16.66 -4.23 28.87
C GLY A 9 15.62 -3.88 27.81
N ARG A 10 15.27 -2.59 27.74
CA ARG A 10 14.55 -1.99 26.62
C ARG A 10 15.38 -2.24 25.36
N PRO A 11 14.82 -2.81 24.28
CA PRO A 11 15.55 -2.97 23.03
C PRO A 11 16.01 -1.58 22.56
N ASP A 12 17.29 -1.49 22.22
CA ASP A 12 17.95 -0.30 21.71
C ASP A 12 17.18 0.21 20.48
N ALA A 13 16.65 1.42 20.58
CA ALA A 13 15.99 2.14 19.48
C ALA A 13 17.04 2.74 18.52
N GLY A 14 18.07 1.95 18.19
CA GLY A 14 19.28 2.35 17.46
C GLY A 14 19.13 2.43 15.94
N GLY A 15 17.93 2.69 15.42
CA GLY A 15 17.71 2.95 14.00
C GLY A 15 17.45 4.43 13.80
N GLY A 16 18.33 5.14 13.09
CA GLY A 16 18.01 6.47 12.58
C GLY A 16 16.70 6.47 11.78
N PRO A 17 16.12 7.65 11.49
CA PRO A 17 14.86 7.72 10.75
C PRO A 17 14.96 6.93 9.44
N ILE A 18 13.96 6.08 9.19
CA ILE A 18 13.84 5.38 7.91
C ILE A 18 13.46 6.44 6.87
N VAL A 19 14.40 6.71 5.96
CA VAL A 19 14.19 7.63 4.85
C VAL A 19 13.67 6.83 3.65
N GLY A 20 12.62 7.32 3.01
CA GLY A 20 12.08 6.73 1.79
C GLY A 20 13.09 6.70 0.63
N PRO A 21 12.77 6.02 -0.46
CA PRO A 21 13.68 5.90 -1.61
C PRO A 21 14.06 7.26 -2.18
N ALA A 22 15.28 7.37 -2.71
CA ALA A 22 15.80 8.61 -3.31
C ALA A 22 15.01 9.10 -4.53
N ARG A 23 14.15 8.24 -5.10
CA ARG A 23 13.31 8.52 -6.26
C ARG A 23 11.91 7.96 -6.04
N GLY A 24 10.93 8.58 -6.66
CA GLY A 24 9.52 8.25 -6.51
C GLY A 24 8.74 9.41 -5.87
N SER A 25 7.43 9.22 -5.70
CA SER A 25 6.56 10.20 -5.05
C SER A 25 5.58 9.49 -4.15
N LEU A 26 5.33 10.07 -2.98
CA LEU A 26 4.31 9.62 -2.05
C LEU A 26 3.19 10.66 -1.99
N VAL A 27 1.96 10.22 -2.25
CA VAL A 27 0.76 11.05 -2.11
C VAL A 27 -0.01 10.58 -0.89
N ALA A 28 -0.01 11.39 0.17
CA ALA A 28 -0.80 11.14 1.37
C ALA A 28 -2.18 11.82 1.23
N ALA A 29 -3.21 11.02 0.93
CA ALA A 29 -4.58 11.50 0.78
C ALA A 29 -5.36 11.33 2.08
N GLY A 30 -5.85 12.42 2.67
CA GLY A 30 -6.50 12.47 4.00
C GLY A 30 -7.86 11.78 4.13
N GLY A 31 -8.29 11.00 3.14
CA GLY A 31 -9.59 10.35 3.11
C GLY A 31 -10.73 11.24 2.63
N GLY A 32 -11.96 10.69 2.60
CA GLY A 32 -13.13 11.38 2.07
C GLY A 32 -13.20 11.38 0.53
N ALA A 33 -13.96 12.33 -0.03
CA ALA A 33 -14.02 12.53 -1.47
C ALA A 33 -12.78 13.32 -1.92
N LEU A 34 -11.95 12.68 -2.74
CA LEU A 34 -10.82 13.34 -3.39
C LEU A 34 -11.28 14.04 -4.66
N GLY A 35 -10.82 15.27 -4.87
CA GLY A 35 -11.04 16.00 -6.11
C GLY A 35 -10.29 15.38 -7.29
N PRO A 36 -10.72 15.66 -8.54
CA PRO A 36 -10.10 15.13 -9.75
C PRO A 36 -8.59 15.44 -9.82
N GLU A 37 -8.16 16.60 -9.31
CA GLU A 37 -6.77 17.05 -9.31
C GLU A 37 -5.82 16.10 -8.57
N ILE A 38 -6.29 15.39 -7.54
CA ILE A 38 -5.47 14.41 -6.82
C ILE A 38 -5.29 13.14 -7.65
N TRP A 39 -6.36 12.67 -8.31
CA TRP A 39 -6.31 11.49 -9.17
C TRP A 39 -5.43 11.74 -10.40
N GLU A 40 -5.63 12.86 -11.08
CA GLU A 40 -4.83 13.28 -12.22
C GLU A 40 -3.36 13.43 -11.84
N ARG A 41 -3.06 14.05 -10.69
CA ARG A 41 -1.69 14.18 -10.22
C ARG A 41 -1.06 12.84 -9.91
N PHE A 42 -1.80 11.92 -9.27
CA PHE A 42 -1.31 10.57 -8.99
C PHE A 42 -1.02 9.80 -10.29
N VAL A 43 -1.92 9.82 -11.27
CA VAL A 43 -1.73 9.17 -12.57
C VAL A 43 -0.52 9.75 -13.30
N ALA A 44 -0.35 11.08 -13.31
CA ALA A 44 0.81 11.72 -13.92
C ALA A 44 2.13 11.27 -13.26
N LEU A 45 2.17 11.17 -11.92
CA LEU A 45 3.33 10.66 -11.18
C LEU A 45 3.57 9.16 -11.45
N ALA A 46 2.51 8.40 -11.70
CA ALA A 46 2.57 6.99 -12.05
C ALA A 46 2.91 6.74 -13.53
N GLY A 47 3.29 7.76 -14.31
CA GLY A 47 3.71 7.61 -15.71
C GLY A 47 2.61 7.87 -16.75
N GLY A 48 1.47 8.43 -16.36
CA GLY A 48 0.44 8.92 -17.29
C GLY A 48 -0.11 7.83 -18.22
N ASP A 49 0.01 8.06 -19.52
CA ASP A 49 -0.42 7.17 -20.61
C ASP A 49 0.33 5.82 -20.68
N THR A 50 1.43 5.69 -19.93
CA THR A 50 2.17 4.42 -19.77
C THR A 50 1.97 3.78 -18.39
N SER A 51 1.11 4.34 -17.55
CA SER A 51 0.95 3.92 -16.16
C SER A 51 0.48 2.46 -16.02
N ARG A 52 1.08 1.74 -15.08
CA ARG A 52 0.67 0.42 -14.60
C ARG A 52 0.37 0.54 -13.11
N ILE A 53 -0.89 0.78 -12.78
CA ILE A 53 -1.31 1.08 -11.41
C ILE A 53 -1.89 -0.18 -10.76
N VAL A 54 -1.37 -0.53 -9.58
CA VAL A 54 -1.92 -1.60 -8.74
C VAL A 54 -2.79 -0.97 -7.66
N VAL A 55 -4.05 -1.38 -7.57
CA VAL A 55 -4.97 -0.99 -6.50
C VAL A 55 -5.00 -2.11 -5.47
N VAL A 56 -4.71 -1.77 -4.20
CA VAL A 56 -4.68 -2.71 -3.07
C VAL A 56 -5.81 -2.36 -2.09
N PRO A 57 -7.06 -2.81 -2.34
CA PRO A 57 -8.24 -2.39 -1.61
C PRO A 57 -8.44 -3.11 -0.26
N THR A 58 -7.44 -3.82 0.23
CA THR A 58 -7.52 -4.75 1.39
C THR A 58 -8.02 -4.12 2.68
N ALA A 59 -7.81 -2.81 2.88
CA ALA A 59 -8.39 -2.05 3.99
C ALA A 59 -9.93 -1.97 3.93
N GLY A 60 -10.52 -2.09 2.74
CA GLY A 60 -11.94 -1.89 2.47
C GLY A 60 -12.89 -2.73 3.32
N THR A 61 -14.10 -2.24 3.50
CA THR A 61 -15.18 -2.92 4.21
C THR A 61 -15.81 -4.00 3.33
N GLY A 62 -16.20 -5.13 3.93
CA GLY A 62 -16.74 -6.29 3.21
C GLY A 62 -15.73 -7.44 3.12
N PRO A 63 -16.18 -8.66 2.79
CA PRO A 63 -15.31 -9.83 2.67
C PRO A 63 -14.34 -9.68 1.48
N GLU A 64 -14.81 -9.17 0.34
CA GLU A 64 -14.05 -9.00 -0.91
C GLU A 64 -14.14 -7.53 -1.39
N PRO A 65 -13.26 -6.64 -0.91
CA PRO A 65 -13.24 -5.25 -1.34
C PRO A 65 -12.73 -5.15 -2.79
N SER A 66 -13.59 -4.71 -3.70
CA SER A 66 -13.26 -4.65 -5.14
C SER A 66 -12.35 -3.49 -5.53
N GLY A 67 -12.28 -2.42 -4.74
CA GLY A 67 -11.58 -1.19 -5.11
C GLY A 67 -12.23 -0.43 -6.28
N ALA A 68 -13.43 -0.82 -6.73
CA ALA A 68 -14.04 -0.33 -7.97
C ALA A 68 -14.10 1.20 -8.08
N ARG A 69 -14.37 1.92 -6.97
CA ARG A 69 -14.36 3.39 -6.96
C ARG A 69 -12.99 3.97 -7.29
N ALA A 70 -11.92 3.38 -6.76
CA ALA A 70 -10.56 3.82 -7.05
C ALA A 70 -10.18 3.47 -8.49
N VAL A 71 -10.52 2.27 -8.96
CA VAL A 71 -10.30 1.86 -10.35
C VAL A 71 -10.96 2.85 -11.32
N ALA A 72 -12.25 3.12 -11.15
CA ALA A 72 -12.98 4.06 -12.01
C ALA A 72 -12.40 5.48 -11.96
N ALA A 73 -11.96 5.96 -10.79
CA ALA A 73 -11.35 7.28 -10.67
C ALA A 73 -9.98 7.36 -11.37
N LEU A 74 -9.17 6.30 -11.29
CA LEU A 74 -7.87 6.22 -11.95
C LEU A 74 -8.02 6.15 -13.48
N GLU A 75 -8.96 5.34 -13.97
CA GLU A 75 -9.28 5.24 -15.40
C GLU A 75 -9.82 6.58 -15.93
N ALA A 76 -10.72 7.24 -15.19
CA ALA A 76 -11.22 8.57 -15.54
C ALA A 76 -10.12 9.64 -15.55
N ALA A 77 -9.09 9.48 -14.72
CA ALA A 77 -7.91 10.34 -14.68
C ALA A 77 -6.84 10.00 -15.74
N GLY A 78 -7.10 9.02 -16.62
CA GLY A 78 -6.25 8.69 -17.76
C GLY A 78 -5.23 7.57 -17.52
N ALA A 79 -5.41 6.74 -16.47
CA ALA A 79 -4.54 5.59 -16.24
C ALA A 79 -4.64 4.56 -17.37
N SER A 80 -3.49 4.15 -17.91
CA SER A 80 -3.42 3.19 -19.03
C SER A 80 -3.78 1.75 -18.64
N ARG A 81 -3.26 1.28 -17.50
CA ARG A 81 -3.56 -0.05 -16.97
C ARG A 81 -3.77 0.00 -15.47
N VAL A 82 -4.91 -0.52 -15.02
CA VAL A 82 -5.23 -0.68 -13.60
C VAL A 82 -5.48 -2.15 -13.30
N VAL A 83 -4.85 -2.67 -12.25
CA VAL A 83 -5.07 -4.04 -11.76
C VAL A 83 -5.41 -4.01 -10.27
N VAL A 84 -6.33 -4.87 -9.85
CA VAL A 84 -6.67 -5.02 -8.43
C VAL A 84 -5.88 -6.19 -7.86
N LEU A 85 -5.17 -5.94 -6.76
CA LEU A 85 -4.43 -6.95 -6.02
C LEU A 85 -4.97 -7.04 -4.59
N HIS A 86 -5.65 -8.15 -4.28
CA HIS A 86 -6.29 -8.35 -2.98
C HIS A 86 -6.20 -9.79 -2.51
N THR A 87 -5.85 -9.97 -1.23
CA THR A 87 -6.08 -11.18 -0.45
C THR A 87 -6.07 -10.77 1.02
N ARG A 88 -6.70 -11.58 1.89
CA ARG A 88 -6.54 -11.52 3.35
C ARG A 88 -5.81 -12.73 3.92
N ASP A 89 -5.45 -13.67 3.06
CA ASP A 89 -4.66 -14.83 3.42
C ASP A 89 -3.17 -14.49 3.27
N ALA A 90 -2.45 -14.51 4.40
CA ALA A 90 -1.01 -14.22 4.43
C ALA A 90 -0.18 -15.25 3.64
N GLY A 91 -0.61 -16.51 3.58
CA GLY A 91 0.03 -17.55 2.78
C GLY A 91 -0.10 -17.27 1.28
N VAL A 92 -1.27 -16.80 0.83
CA VAL A 92 -1.44 -16.32 -0.57
C VAL A 92 -0.57 -15.09 -0.83
N ALA A 93 -0.57 -14.12 0.10
CA ALA A 93 0.24 -12.92 -0.01
C ALA A 93 1.76 -13.18 -0.04
N ASP A 94 2.21 -14.32 0.49
CA ASP A 94 3.62 -14.71 0.48
C ASP A 94 4.04 -15.48 -0.79
N THR A 95 3.12 -15.66 -1.74
CA THR A 95 3.43 -16.33 -3.02
C THR A 95 4.05 -15.34 -4.02
N ASP A 96 4.99 -15.85 -4.82
CA ASP A 96 5.63 -15.06 -5.89
C ASP A 96 4.61 -14.59 -6.94
N SER A 97 3.67 -15.46 -7.30
CA SER A 97 2.64 -15.18 -8.31
C SER A 97 1.69 -14.06 -7.86
N PHE A 98 1.36 -14.00 -6.57
CA PHE A 98 0.54 -12.92 -6.04
C PHE A 98 1.30 -11.59 -6.01
N ALA A 99 2.57 -11.59 -5.62
CA ALA A 99 3.37 -10.37 -5.54
C ALA A 99 3.81 -9.84 -6.93
N ALA A 100 3.88 -10.70 -7.95
CA ALA A 100 4.41 -10.39 -9.28
C ALA A 100 3.87 -9.10 -9.95
N PRO A 101 2.59 -8.71 -9.83
CA PRO A 101 2.10 -7.47 -10.43
C PRO A 101 2.83 -6.21 -9.92
N LEU A 102 3.27 -6.20 -8.66
CA LEU A 102 3.92 -5.04 -8.03
C LEU A 102 5.30 -4.73 -8.64
N ARG A 103 6.04 -5.75 -9.10
CA ARG A 103 7.37 -5.59 -9.71
C ARG A 103 7.42 -4.71 -10.96
N SER A 104 6.30 -4.60 -11.66
CA SER A 104 6.18 -3.79 -12.88
C SER A 104 5.23 -2.61 -12.70
N ALA A 105 4.73 -2.39 -11.48
CA ALA A 105 3.87 -1.27 -11.17
C ALA A 105 4.67 0.03 -11.28
N THR A 106 4.04 1.05 -11.84
CA THR A 106 4.55 2.42 -11.85
C THR A 106 3.82 3.30 -10.84
N GLY A 107 2.74 2.78 -10.24
CA GLY A 107 2.06 3.37 -9.09
C GLY A 107 1.29 2.31 -8.31
N VAL A 108 1.20 2.50 -6.99
CA VAL A 108 0.39 1.64 -6.12
C VAL A 108 -0.56 2.53 -5.33
N TRP A 109 -1.84 2.21 -5.37
CA TRP A 109 -2.88 2.96 -4.68
C TRP A 109 -3.52 2.10 -3.59
N PHE A 110 -3.56 2.62 -2.37
CA PHE A 110 -4.19 1.99 -1.21
C PHE A 110 -5.48 2.75 -0.86
N PRO A 111 -6.67 2.29 -1.28
CA PRO A 111 -7.93 2.86 -0.84
C PRO A 111 -8.11 2.79 0.68
N GLY A 112 -8.89 3.73 1.22
CA GLY A 112 -9.19 3.79 2.66
C GLY A 112 -10.03 2.63 3.19
N GLY A 113 -10.09 2.52 4.51
CA GLY A 113 -10.85 1.49 5.22
C GLY A 113 -10.26 1.25 6.61
N ARG A 114 -10.13 -0.02 7.02
CA ARG A 114 -9.47 -0.45 8.26
C ARG A 114 -8.01 -0.80 7.97
N GLN A 115 -7.11 0.16 8.16
CA GLN A 115 -5.70 0.05 7.74
C GLN A 115 -4.93 -1.12 8.36
N TRP A 116 -5.29 -1.58 9.56
CA TRP A 116 -4.66 -2.74 10.19
C TRP A 116 -4.83 -4.04 9.38
N ARG A 117 -5.85 -4.13 8.50
CA ARG A 117 -6.03 -5.28 7.59
C ARG A 117 -4.91 -5.41 6.56
N LEU A 118 -4.27 -4.30 6.18
CA LEU A 118 -3.10 -4.34 5.32
C LEU A 118 -1.93 -4.99 6.07
N VAL A 119 -1.76 -4.64 7.35
CA VAL A 119 -0.72 -5.20 8.21
C VAL A 119 -0.98 -6.69 8.43
N GLU A 120 -2.20 -7.08 8.81
CA GLU A 120 -2.58 -8.49 9.01
C GLU A 120 -2.36 -9.34 7.75
N ALA A 121 -2.64 -8.79 6.56
CA ALA A 121 -2.52 -9.53 5.31
C ALA A 121 -1.09 -9.58 4.75
N TYR A 122 -0.29 -8.52 4.93
CA TYR A 122 0.96 -8.33 4.18
C TYR A 122 2.22 -8.21 5.03
N ALA A 123 2.12 -7.99 6.34
CA ALA A 123 3.32 -7.90 7.17
C ALA A 123 4.11 -9.21 7.14
N GLY A 124 5.41 -9.11 6.82
CA GLY A 124 6.30 -10.25 6.75
C GLY A 124 6.13 -11.12 5.50
N THR A 125 5.36 -10.69 4.50
CA THR A 125 5.17 -11.44 3.24
C THR A 125 5.97 -10.83 2.09
N ARG A 126 6.20 -11.63 1.04
CA ARG A 126 6.77 -11.14 -0.22
C ARG A 126 6.04 -9.94 -0.80
N THR A 127 4.72 -9.87 -0.66
CA THR A 127 3.94 -8.73 -1.18
C THR A 127 4.43 -7.40 -0.61
N LEU A 128 4.74 -7.32 0.69
CA LEU A 128 5.25 -6.09 1.31
C LEU A 128 6.66 -5.73 0.84
N ALA A 129 7.48 -6.70 0.47
CA ALA A 129 8.83 -6.44 0.00
C ALA A 129 8.89 -5.79 -1.40
N GLU A 130 7.79 -5.83 -2.15
CA GLU A 130 7.71 -5.29 -3.52
C GLU A 130 7.15 -3.84 -3.58
N VAL A 131 6.84 -3.20 -2.44
CA VAL A 131 6.26 -1.85 -2.34
C VAL A 131 7.09 -0.88 -1.51
#